data_AF-A0A839I4K8-F1
#
_entry.id   AF-A0A839I4K8-F1
#
_cell.length_a   1.000
_cell.length_b   1.000
_cell.length_c   1.000
_cell.angle_alpha   90.00
_cell.angle_beta   90.00
_cell.angle_gamma   90.00
#
_symmetry.space_group_name_H-M   'P 1'
#
loop_
_entity.id
_entity.type
_entity.pdbx_description
1 polymer ?
#
loop_
_entity_poly.entity_id
_entity_poly.type
_entity_poly.pdbx_seq_one_letter_code
_entity_poly.pdbx_strand_id
1 'polypeptide(L)'
;MKLVESRISELFDSFTSEFSRIEDKITIYNNINNHLYHFLGITHPVLNIQLLPSSKVNANNYNPNVVASPEYKLLKHSIMSDGLTLPIVVGASHINNEHVIIDGFHRSKIIKETTEINSSLYDYIPTVSLNKEYEERMTSTVRHNAARGIHQVELTSELVRKLKESNWEDEKIAKEIGMDMDEVLRLKQVTGLANIFSDAEFSTAWK
;
A
#
# COMPACT_ATOMS: atom_id res chain seq x y z
N MET A 1 -35.46 -11.51 -3.71
CA MET A 1 -34.61 -10.88 -4.75
C MET A 1 -35.31 -9.73 -5.44
N LYS A 2 -36.37 -9.93 -6.24
CA LYS A 2 -37.07 -8.82 -6.94
C LYS A 2 -37.49 -7.61 -6.07
N LEU A 3 -38.01 -7.84 -4.86
CA LEU A 3 -38.36 -6.74 -3.94
C LEU A 3 -37.12 -5.96 -3.45
N VAL A 4 -36.00 -6.65 -3.23
CA VAL A 4 -34.74 -6.03 -2.81
C VAL A 4 -34.14 -5.24 -3.98
N GLU A 5 -34.17 -5.80 -5.19
CA GLU A 5 -33.76 -5.12 -6.42
C GLU A 5 -34.56 -3.83 -6.63
N SER A 6 -35.89 -3.86 -6.50
CA SER A 6 -36.74 -2.65 -6.60
C SER A 6 -36.35 -1.58 -5.59
N ARG A 7 -36.17 -1.95 -4.32
CA ARG A 7 -35.80 -1.01 -3.26
C ARG A 7 -34.42 -0.40 -3.48
N ILE A 8 -33.47 -1.18 -4.02
CA ILE A 8 -32.14 -0.69 -4.36
C ILE A 8 -32.24 0.30 -5.52
N SER A 9 -32.99 -0.02 -6.59
CA SER A 9 -33.19 0.88 -7.72
C SER A 9 -33.82 2.20 -7.29
N GLU A 10 -34.93 2.16 -6.52
CA GLU A 10 -35.60 3.35 -6.01
C GLU A 10 -34.66 4.23 -5.15
N LEU A 11 -33.80 3.61 -4.33
CA LEU A 11 -32.82 4.33 -3.53
C LEU A 11 -31.79 5.06 -4.39
N PHE A 12 -31.22 4.39 -5.40
CA PHE A 12 -30.21 4.99 -6.26
C PHE A 12 -30.78 6.03 -7.23
N ASP A 13 -32.03 5.88 -7.66
CA ASP A 13 -32.75 6.91 -8.42
C ASP A 13 -32.92 8.19 -7.59
N SER A 14 -33.30 8.05 -6.31
CA SER A 14 -33.39 9.16 -5.35
C SER A 14 -32.03 9.85 -5.20
N PHE A 15 -30.96 9.09 -4.93
CA PHE A 15 -29.61 9.67 -4.77
C PHE A 15 -29.14 10.41 -6.01
N THR A 16 -29.43 9.88 -7.20
CA THR A 16 -29.04 10.52 -8.47
C THR A 16 -29.73 11.86 -8.66
N SER A 17 -30.98 12.00 -8.20
CA SER A 17 -31.74 13.24 -8.27
C SER A 17 -31.32 14.28 -7.22
N GLU A 18 -30.90 13.84 -6.04
CA GLU A 18 -30.60 14.70 -4.89
C GLU A 18 -29.14 15.17 -4.86
N PHE A 19 -28.20 14.32 -5.28
CA PHE A 19 -26.76 14.59 -5.17
C PHE A 19 -26.13 14.72 -6.55
N SER A 20 -25.80 15.96 -6.94
CA SER A 20 -25.15 16.25 -8.23
C SER A 20 -23.63 16.26 -8.15
N ARG A 21 -23.06 16.65 -7.02
CA ARG A 21 -21.60 16.79 -6.81
C ARG A 21 -20.92 15.44 -6.66
N ILE A 22 -19.72 15.32 -7.21
CA ILE A 22 -18.95 14.08 -7.15
C ILE A 22 -18.50 13.74 -5.72
N GLU A 23 -18.19 14.75 -4.90
CA GLU A 23 -17.76 14.54 -3.51
C GLU A 23 -18.86 13.89 -2.65
N ASP A 24 -20.12 14.29 -2.87
CA ASP A 24 -21.28 13.73 -2.17
C ASP A 24 -21.51 12.28 -2.62
N LYS A 25 -21.45 12.02 -3.94
CA LYS A 25 -21.56 10.66 -4.51
C LYS A 25 -20.49 9.73 -3.97
N ILE A 26 -19.26 10.21 -3.85
CA ILE A 26 -18.14 9.44 -3.29
C ILE A 26 -18.35 9.17 -1.79
N THR A 27 -18.83 10.16 -1.05
CA THR A 27 -19.17 9.99 0.38
C THR A 27 -20.24 8.92 0.56
N ILE A 28 -21.28 8.93 -0.28
CA ILE A 28 -22.33 7.91 -0.30
C ILE A 28 -21.76 6.54 -0.68
N TYR A 29 -20.95 6.46 -1.76
CA TYR A 29 -20.29 5.23 -2.19
C TYR A 29 -19.46 4.59 -1.06
N ASN A 30 -18.60 5.38 -0.43
CA ASN A 30 -17.74 4.96 0.67
C ASN A 30 -18.57 4.42 1.85
N ASN A 31 -19.62 5.14 2.24
CA ASN A 31 -20.53 4.73 3.31
C ASN A 31 -21.27 3.43 2.99
N ILE A 32 -21.87 3.32 1.80
CA ILE A 32 -22.58 2.11 1.37
C ILE A 32 -21.63 0.93 1.38
N ASN A 33 -20.43 1.09 0.79
CA ASN A 33 -19.49 -0.01 0.70
C ASN A 33 -19.03 -0.49 2.09
N ASN A 34 -18.85 0.43 3.03
CA ASN A 34 -18.54 0.06 4.41
C ASN A 34 -19.68 -0.71 5.10
N HIS A 35 -20.93 -0.30 4.89
CA HIS A 35 -22.09 -1.03 5.41
C HIS A 35 -22.23 -2.42 4.76
N LEU A 36 -22.01 -2.52 3.46
CA LEU A 36 -22.02 -3.80 2.73
C LEU A 36 -20.92 -4.73 3.22
N TYR A 37 -19.71 -4.20 3.44
CA TYR A 37 -18.60 -4.96 4.00
C TYR A 37 -18.94 -5.56 5.37
N HIS A 38 -19.51 -4.75 6.28
CA HIS A 38 -19.95 -5.25 7.59
C HIS A 38 -21.13 -6.21 7.50
N PHE A 39 -22.08 -5.96 6.60
CA PHE A 39 -23.22 -6.85 6.37
C PHE A 39 -22.78 -8.23 5.84
N LEU A 40 -21.80 -8.26 4.94
CA LEU A 40 -21.26 -9.51 4.39
C LEU A 40 -20.49 -10.33 5.44
N GLY A 41 -19.79 -9.68 6.37
CA GLY A 41 -19.00 -10.35 7.41
C GLY A 41 -17.75 -11.09 6.91
N ILE A 42 -17.40 -10.95 5.63
CA ILE A 42 -16.19 -11.55 5.04
C ILE A 42 -15.02 -10.58 5.18
N THR A 43 -14.00 -10.94 5.97
CA THR A 43 -12.92 -10.02 6.37
C THR A 43 -11.80 -9.89 5.33
N HIS A 44 -12.12 -9.90 4.04
CA HIS A 44 -11.16 -9.64 2.98
C HIS A 44 -11.15 -8.14 2.61
N PRO A 45 -10.01 -7.42 2.76
CA PRO A 45 -9.96 -5.97 2.58
C PRO A 45 -10.43 -5.47 1.21
N VAL A 46 -10.28 -6.28 0.15
CA VAL A 46 -10.75 -5.96 -1.21
C VAL A 46 -12.27 -5.77 -1.31
N LEU A 47 -13.04 -6.31 -0.35
CA LEU A 47 -14.50 -6.11 -0.28
C LEU A 47 -14.89 -4.75 0.31
N ASN A 48 -13.93 -3.95 0.79
CA ASN A 48 -14.16 -2.60 1.32
C ASN A 48 -13.28 -1.57 0.61
N ILE A 49 -13.37 -1.51 -0.72
CA ILE A 49 -12.70 -0.47 -1.50
C ILE A 49 -13.28 0.90 -1.16
N GLN A 50 -12.40 1.87 -0.88
CA GLN A 50 -12.77 3.23 -0.52
C GLN A 50 -12.06 4.21 -1.46
N LEU A 51 -12.76 5.23 -1.92
CA LEU A 51 -12.19 6.33 -2.69
C LEU A 51 -11.66 7.40 -1.74
N LEU A 52 -10.34 7.60 -1.73
CA LEU A 52 -9.68 8.61 -0.91
C LEU A 52 -9.17 9.76 -1.79
N PRO A 53 -9.22 11.01 -1.31
CA PRO A 53 -8.59 12.12 -2.01
C PRO A 53 -7.11 11.81 -2.26
N SER A 54 -6.65 12.03 -3.49
CA SER A 54 -5.25 11.77 -3.90
C SER A 54 -4.25 12.50 -3.00
N SER A 55 -4.61 13.68 -2.50
CA SER A 55 -3.82 14.48 -1.55
C SER A 55 -3.61 13.81 -0.18
N LYS A 56 -4.44 12.85 0.21
CA LYS A 56 -4.33 12.12 1.48
C LYS A 56 -3.57 10.80 1.38
N VAL A 57 -3.17 10.38 0.18
CA VAL A 57 -2.49 9.10 -0.05
C VAL A 57 -0.99 9.33 -0.27
N ASN A 58 -0.17 9.12 0.75
CA ASN A 58 1.24 9.44 0.73
C ASN A 58 2.10 8.20 0.46
N ALA A 59 3.15 8.39 -0.34
CA ALA A 59 4.17 7.38 -0.53
C ALA A 59 4.90 7.11 0.79
N ASN A 60 5.35 5.87 0.97
CA ASN A 60 6.33 5.58 2.01
C ASN A 60 7.71 6.06 1.55
N ASN A 61 8.59 6.42 2.49
CA ASN A 61 9.93 6.94 2.20
C ASN A 61 10.94 5.84 1.77
N TYR A 62 10.48 4.65 1.40
CA TYR A 62 11.32 3.45 1.26
C TYR A 62 11.66 3.06 -0.18
N ASN A 63 11.73 4.00 -1.13
CA ASN A 63 12.15 3.64 -2.49
C ASN A 63 12.92 4.77 -3.19
N PRO A 64 14.25 4.64 -3.39
CA PRO A 64 15.03 5.62 -4.13
C PRO A 64 14.62 5.60 -5.62
N ASN A 65 14.26 6.76 -6.16
CA ASN A 65 13.78 6.92 -7.53
C ASN A 65 14.88 6.58 -8.57
N VAL A 66 14.61 5.58 -9.41
CA VAL A 66 15.37 5.27 -10.64
C VAL A 66 14.52 5.67 -11.85
N VAL A 67 15.19 6.00 -12.97
CA VAL A 67 14.59 6.27 -14.29
C VAL A 67 13.43 5.31 -14.59
N ALA A 68 12.35 5.84 -15.19
CA ALA A 68 11.13 5.07 -15.47
C ALA A 68 11.43 3.82 -16.32
N SER A 69 11.27 2.65 -15.70
CA SER A 69 11.52 1.35 -16.32
C SER A 69 10.50 1.02 -17.42
N PRO A 70 10.78 0.08 -18.34
CA PRO A 70 9.81 -0.42 -19.31
C PRO A 70 8.49 -0.88 -18.66
N GLU A 71 8.56 -1.50 -17.48
CA GLU A 71 7.40 -1.95 -16.71
C GLU A 71 6.53 -0.78 -16.23
N TYR A 72 7.13 0.35 -15.84
CA TYR A 72 6.38 1.55 -15.47
C TYR A 72 5.61 2.12 -16.66
N LYS A 73 6.23 2.15 -17.84
CA LYS A 73 5.59 2.62 -19.08
C LYS A 73 4.45 1.69 -19.50
N LEU A 74 4.67 0.37 -19.42
CA LEU A 74 3.63 -0.62 -19.71
C LEU A 74 2.46 -0.51 -18.72
N LEU A 75 2.74 -0.33 -17.43
CA LEU A 75 1.70 -0.11 -16.41
C LEU A 75 0.88 1.14 -16.72
N LYS A 76 1.52 2.26 -17.09
CA LYS A 76 0.81 3.47 -17.51
C LYS A 76 -0.08 3.20 -18.72
N HIS A 77 0.44 2.49 -19.73
CA HIS A 77 -0.33 2.13 -20.91
C HIS A 77 -1.54 1.25 -20.58
N SER A 78 -1.38 0.26 -19.68
CA SER A 78 -2.50 -0.58 -19.22
C SER A 78 -3.54 0.24 -18.48
N ILE A 79 -3.15 1.14 -17.56
CA ILE A 79 -4.13 1.99 -16.85
C ILE A 79 -4.89 2.91 -17.83
N MET A 80 -4.22 3.44 -18.85
CA MET A 80 -4.87 4.25 -19.89
C MET A 80 -5.84 3.44 -20.77
N SER A 81 -5.55 2.15 -21.00
CA SER A 81 -6.32 1.31 -21.93
C SER A 81 -7.47 0.59 -21.23
N ASP A 82 -7.22 0.08 -20.03
CA ASP A 82 -8.10 -0.84 -19.29
C ASP A 82 -8.70 -0.20 -18.02
N GLY A 83 -8.21 0.98 -17.63
CA GLY A 83 -8.51 1.59 -16.34
C GLY A 83 -7.72 0.96 -15.18
N LEU A 84 -7.99 1.43 -13.96
CA LEU A 84 -7.36 0.89 -12.76
C LEU A 84 -8.07 -0.40 -12.33
N THR A 85 -7.42 -1.54 -12.52
CA THR A 85 -7.99 -2.87 -12.20
C THR A 85 -7.68 -3.35 -10.79
N LEU A 86 -6.71 -2.73 -10.11
CA LEU A 86 -6.28 -3.10 -8.76
C LEU A 86 -6.21 -1.85 -7.87
N PRO A 87 -6.81 -1.88 -6.66
CA PRO A 87 -6.74 -0.76 -5.74
C PRO A 87 -5.32 -0.58 -5.17
N ILE A 88 -5.11 0.56 -4.54
CA ILE A 88 -3.89 0.87 -3.78
C ILE A 88 -4.08 0.42 -2.33
N VAL A 89 -3.15 -0.36 -1.80
CA VAL A 89 -3.22 -0.80 -0.41
C VAL A 89 -2.59 0.27 0.47
N VAL A 90 -3.34 0.74 1.46
CA VAL A 90 -2.92 1.80 2.38
C VAL A 90 -3.05 1.38 3.83
N GLY A 91 -2.22 1.95 4.69
CA GLY A 91 -2.38 1.90 6.14
C GLY A 91 -2.83 3.25 6.68
N ALA A 92 -3.76 3.25 7.64
CA ALA A 92 -4.26 4.48 8.27
C ALA A 92 -3.20 5.11 9.17
N SER A 93 -2.73 6.33 8.87
CA SER A 93 -1.90 7.07 9.81
C SER A 93 -2.78 7.63 10.92
N HIS A 94 -2.37 7.46 12.19
CA HIS A 94 -3.04 8.09 13.33
C HIS A 94 -2.86 9.61 13.35
N ILE A 95 -1.96 10.13 12.49
CA ILE A 95 -1.63 11.55 12.38
C ILE A 95 -2.31 12.10 11.12
N ASN A 96 -3.11 13.17 11.27
CA ASN A 96 -3.70 13.98 10.20
C ASN A 96 -4.65 13.28 9.21
N ASN A 97 -5.16 12.08 9.53
CA ASN A 97 -6.05 11.32 8.65
C ASN A 97 -5.42 11.05 7.27
N GLU A 98 -4.10 10.87 7.27
CA GLU A 98 -3.29 10.53 6.10
C GLU A 98 -3.20 9.01 5.93
N HIS A 99 -2.97 8.57 4.70
CA HIS A 99 -2.89 7.16 4.34
C HIS A 99 -1.54 6.88 3.71
N VAL A 100 -0.76 5.98 4.31
CA VAL A 100 0.56 5.61 3.79
C VAL A 100 0.41 4.41 2.87
N ILE A 101 0.97 4.50 1.66
CA ILE A 101 0.97 3.41 0.69
C ILE A 101 1.78 2.24 1.24
N ILE A 102 1.14 1.08 1.30
CA ILE A 102 1.74 -0.24 1.59
C ILE A 102 2.05 -0.93 0.26
N ASP A 103 1.10 -0.91 -0.66
CA ASP A 103 1.25 -1.50 -1.99
C ASP A 103 0.59 -0.66 -3.08
N GLY A 104 1.15 -0.69 -4.28
CA GLY A 104 0.67 0.07 -5.44
C GLY A 104 1.35 1.42 -5.61
N PHE A 105 2.58 1.59 -5.15
CA PHE A 105 3.35 2.83 -5.28
C PHE A 105 3.38 3.36 -6.73
N HIS A 106 3.77 2.52 -7.69
CA HIS A 106 3.81 2.93 -9.10
C HIS A 106 2.42 3.27 -9.66
N ARG A 107 1.37 2.56 -9.22
CA ARG A 107 -0.03 2.90 -9.58
C ARG A 107 -0.40 4.28 -9.05
N SER A 108 -0.11 4.56 -7.77
CA SER A 108 -0.38 5.88 -7.17
C SER A 108 0.39 6.98 -7.87
N LYS A 109 1.66 6.72 -8.20
CA LYS A 109 2.53 7.67 -8.88
C LYS A 109 1.98 8.02 -10.26
N ILE A 110 1.60 7.01 -11.05
CA ILE A 110 0.98 7.19 -12.37
C ILE A 110 -0.33 7.99 -12.26
N ILE A 111 -1.20 7.64 -11.30
CA ILE A 111 -2.46 8.37 -11.06
C ILE A 111 -2.21 9.83 -10.69
N LYS A 112 -1.16 10.13 -9.92
CA LYS A 112 -0.84 11.50 -9.50
C LYS A 112 -0.14 12.33 -10.58
N GLU A 113 0.69 11.70 -11.40
CA GLU A 113 1.53 12.39 -12.38
C GLU A 113 0.89 12.47 -13.78
N THR A 114 -0.14 11.68 -14.06
CA THR A 114 -0.84 11.69 -15.37
C THR A 114 -2.20 12.35 -15.23
N THR A 115 -2.32 13.58 -15.73
CA THR A 115 -3.55 14.39 -15.63
C THR A 115 -4.78 13.68 -16.17
N GLU A 116 -4.69 12.99 -17.31
CA GLU A 116 -5.82 12.28 -17.92
C GLU A 116 -6.36 11.17 -17.00
N ILE A 117 -5.45 10.38 -16.39
CA ILE A 117 -5.82 9.32 -15.44
C ILE A 117 -6.40 9.95 -14.17
N ASN A 118 -5.75 10.98 -13.64
CA ASN A 118 -6.17 11.66 -12.43
C ASN A 118 -7.59 12.26 -12.55
N SER A 119 -7.84 12.97 -13.64
CA SER A 119 -9.14 13.58 -13.92
C SER A 119 -10.22 12.52 -14.17
N SER A 120 -9.89 11.38 -14.78
CA SER A 120 -10.83 10.25 -14.92
C SER A 120 -11.29 9.67 -13.57
N LEU A 121 -10.51 9.89 -12.51
CA LEU A 121 -10.81 9.48 -11.13
C LEU A 121 -11.27 10.65 -10.25
N TYR A 122 -11.50 11.84 -10.81
CA TYR A 122 -11.92 13.05 -10.09
C TYR A 122 -11.01 13.43 -8.92
N ASP A 123 -9.69 13.27 -9.04
CA ASP A 123 -8.72 13.48 -7.94
C ASP A 123 -8.81 12.48 -6.78
N TYR A 124 -9.49 11.35 -6.96
CA TYR A 124 -9.56 10.27 -5.96
C TYR A 124 -8.70 9.06 -6.36
N ILE A 125 -8.36 8.24 -5.37
CA ILE A 125 -7.64 6.98 -5.53
C ILE A 125 -8.49 5.86 -4.91
N PRO A 126 -8.83 4.80 -5.67
CA PRO A 126 -9.41 3.58 -5.10
C PRO A 126 -8.39 2.89 -4.20
N THR A 127 -8.75 2.73 -2.93
CA THR A 127 -7.87 2.19 -1.91
C THR A 127 -8.49 1.05 -1.14
N VAL A 128 -7.63 0.21 -0.58
CA VAL A 128 -7.98 -0.82 0.39
C VAL A 128 -7.16 -0.60 1.64
N SER A 129 -7.84 -0.48 2.78
CA SER A 129 -7.19 -0.20 4.06
C SER A 129 -6.79 -1.48 4.78
N LEU A 130 -5.52 -1.56 5.21
CA LEU A 130 -5.05 -2.54 6.16
C LEU A 130 -5.01 -1.91 7.56
N ASN A 131 -5.97 -2.28 8.40
CA ASN A 131 -6.03 -1.82 9.78
C ASN A 131 -5.12 -2.70 10.66
N LYS A 132 -3.81 -2.47 10.50
CA LYS A 132 -2.75 -3.17 11.22
C LYS A 132 -1.80 -2.16 11.86
N GLU A 133 -1.03 -2.58 12.86
CA GLU A 133 0.03 -1.75 13.47
C GLU A 133 1.15 -1.45 12.45
N TYR A 134 1.96 -0.43 12.70
CA TYR A 134 2.96 0.08 11.75
C TYR A 134 3.94 -1.01 11.26
N GLU A 135 4.43 -1.84 12.17
CA GLU A 135 5.35 -2.95 11.91
C GLU A 135 4.73 -4.03 11.02
N GLU A 136 3.45 -4.32 11.26
CA GLU A 136 2.70 -5.29 10.48
C GLU A 136 2.41 -4.78 9.06
N ARG A 137 2.32 -3.45 8.88
CA ARG A 137 2.23 -2.83 7.55
C ARG A 137 3.54 -2.96 6.78
N MET A 138 4.69 -2.68 7.41
CA MET A 138 6.00 -2.90 6.79
C MET A 138 6.15 -4.35 6.33
N THR A 139 5.78 -5.29 7.19
CA THR A 139 5.77 -6.72 6.88
C THR A 139 4.80 -7.07 5.74
N SER A 140 3.67 -6.37 5.63
CA SER A 140 2.71 -6.57 4.54
C SER A 140 3.23 -6.06 3.20
N THR A 141 3.87 -4.88 3.16
CA THR A 141 4.59 -4.36 1.98
C THR A 141 5.61 -5.39 1.48
N VAL A 142 6.38 -5.96 2.40
CA VAL A 142 7.46 -6.87 2.07
C VAL A 142 6.93 -8.20 1.56
N ARG A 143 5.84 -8.72 2.15
CA ARG A 143 5.12 -9.88 1.61
C ARG A 143 4.65 -9.64 0.18
N HIS A 144 4.07 -8.47 -0.10
CA HIS A 144 3.62 -8.15 -1.46
C HIS A 144 4.77 -8.04 -2.46
N ASN A 145 5.91 -7.49 -2.06
CA ASN A 145 7.09 -7.37 -2.91
C ASN A 145 7.76 -8.74 -3.15
N ALA A 146 7.95 -9.53 -2.09
CA ALA A 146 8.52 -10.88 -2.16
C ALA A 146 7.63 -11.82 -2.99
N ALA A 147 6.31 -11.81 -2.79
CA ALA A 147 5.37 -12.61 -3.58
C ALA A 147 5.35 -12.23 -5.08
N ARG A 148 5.82 -11.04 -5.43
CA ARG A 148 5.97 -10.58 -6.83
C ARG A 148 7.38 -10.78 -7.38
N GLY A 149 8.27 -11.41 -6.62
CA GLY A 149 9.66 -11.68 -7.02
C GLY A 149 10.58 -10.46 -6.98
N ILE A 150 10.17 -9.34 -6.34
CA ILE A 150 11.02 -8.17 -6.16
C ILE A 150 11.82 -8.36 -4.87
N HIS A 151 13.05 -8.87 -4.99
CA HIS A 151 13.99 -9.00 -3.88
C HIS A 151 15.09 -7.94 -4.01
N GLN A 152 15.00 -6.86 -3.24
CA GLN A 152 16.14 -5.98 -3.00
C GLN A 152 16.76 -6.36 -1.66
N VAL A 153 17.91 -7.03 -1.69
CA VAL A 153 18.63 -7.56 -0.52
C VAL A 153 18.88 -6.47 0.53
N GLU A 154 19.15 -5.24 0.11
CA GLU A 154 19.38 -4.09 1.00
C GLU A 154 18.12 -3.68 1.78
N LEU A 155 16.96 -3.60 1.12
CA LEU A 155 15.67 -3.31 1.77
C LEU A 155 15.26 -4.41 2.76
N THR A 156 15.58 -5.66 2.44
CA THR A 156 15.30 -6.81 3.31
C THR A 156 16.14 -6.75 4.58
N SER A 157 17.41 -6.34 4.50
CA SER A 157 18.30 -6.20 5.65
C SER A 157 17.85 -5.10 6.63
N GLU A 158 17.52 -3.90 6.13
CA GLU A 158 17.03 -2.80 6.96
C GLU A 158 15.67 -3.12 7.61
N LEU A 159 14.79 -3.81 6.88
CA LEU A 159 13.51 -4.28 7.41
C LEU A 159 13.71 -5.29 8.54
N VAL A 160 14.55 -6.31 8.35
CA VAL A 160 14.82 -7.33 9.38
C VAL A 160 15.33 -6.67 10.66
N ARG A 161 16.22 -5.65 10.53
CA ARG A 161 16.68 -4.84 11.67
C ARG A 161 15.51 -4.14 12.38
N LYS A 162 14.65 -3.43 11.65
CA LYS A 162 13.49 -2.72 12.24
C LYS A 162 12.51 -3.65 12.93
N LEU A 163 12.21 -4.81 12.34
CA LEU A 163 11.31 -5.79 12.96
C LEU A 163 11.91 -6.36 14.26
N LYS A 164 13.24 -6.50 14.33
CA LYS A 164 13.93 -6.85 15.57
C LYS A 164 13.90 -5.78 16.63
N GLU A 165 14.09 -4.52 16.26
CA GLU A 165 13.93 -3.38 17.18
C GLU A 165 12.51 -3.31 17.75
N SER A 166 11.52 -3.80 17.01
CA SER A 166 10.14 -3.97 17.47
C SER A 166 9.85 -5.31 18.17
N ASN A 167 10.89 -6.04 18.63
CA ASN A 167 10.78 -7.30 19.39
C ASN A 167 10.10 -8.47 18.66
N TRP A 168 10.22 -8.57 17.33
CA TRP A 168 9.74 -9.77 16.63
C TRP A 168 10.73 -10.92 16.76
N GLU A 169 10.23 -12.15 17.00
CA GLU A 169 11.08 -13.35 17.03
C GLU A 169 11.62 -13.73 15.64
N ASP A 170 12.77 -14.39 15.61
CA ASP A 170 13.47 -14.73 14.35
C ASP A 170 12.58 -15.63 13.46
N GLU A 171 11.90 -16.60 14.06
CA GLU A 171 10.99 -17.52 13.37
C GLU A 171 9.78 -16.78 12.78
N LYS A 172 9.30 -15.74 13.48
CA LYS A 172 8.19 -14.90 13.00
C LYS A 172 8.64 -14.07 11.80
N ILE A 173 9.85 -13.53 11.83
CA ILE A 173 10.45 -12.77 10.72
C ILE A 173 10.63 -13.67 9.48
N ALA A 174 11.25 -14.84 9.66
CA ALA A 174 11.47 -15.81 8.58
C ALA A 174 10.15 -16.19 7.88
N LYS A 175 9.15 -16.57 8.67
CA LYS A 175 7.81 -16.92 8.17
C LYS A 175 7.13 -15.78 7.44
N GLU A 176 7.12 -14.58 8.03
CA GLU A 176 6.33 -13.47 7.51
C GLU A 176 6.99 -12.77 6.32
N ILE A 177 8.31 -12.88 6.13
CA ILE A 177 9.02 -12.32 4.97
C ILE A 177 9.26 -13.39 3.88
N GLY A 178 9.04 -14.67 4.19
CA GLY A 178 9.23 -15.78 3.26
C GLY A 178 10.71 -16.12 3.05
N MET A 179 11.50 -16.03 4.11
CA MET A 179 12.95 -16.28 4.11
C MET A 179 13.29 -17.49 4.98
N ASP A 180 14.44 -18.11 4.71
CA ASP A 180 14.97 -19.14 5.59
C ASP A 180 15.53 -18.50 6.88
N MET A 181 15.49 -19.25 7.97
CA MET A 181 16.10 -18.87 9.25
C MET A 181 17.59 -18.56 9.12
N ASP A 182 18.31 -19.34 8.31
CA ASP A 182 19.74 -19.08 8.05
C ASP A 182 19.96 -17.74 7.32
N GLU A 183 19.01 -17.32 6.49
CA GLU A 183 19.07 -16.04 5.80
C GLU A 183 18.83 -14.86 6.76
N VAL A 184 17.87 -15.01 7.68
CA VAL A 184 17.62 -14.04 8.77
C VAL A 184 18.86 -13.88 9.65
N LEU A 185 19.52 -14.99 10.01
CA LEU A 185 20.74 -14.97 10.82
C LEU A 185 21.92 -14.30 10.09
N ARG A 186 22.08 -14.56 8.79
CA ARG A 186 23.13 -13.91 7.97
C ARG A 186 22.93 -12.41 7.89
N LEU A 187 21.70 -11.94 7.67
CA LEU A 187 21.41 -10.51 7.62
C LEU A 187 21.67 -9.80 8.95
N LYS A 188 21.41 -10.48 10.09
CA LYS A 188 21.79 -9.98 11.43
C LYS A 188 23.30 -9.82 11.58
N GLN A 189 24.09 -10.77 11.08
CA GLN A 189 25.55 -10.70 11.15
C GLN A 189 26.10 -9.56 10.29
N VAL A 190 25.59 -9.39 9.07
CA VAL A 190 26.01 -8.32 8.16
C VAL A 190 25.67 -6.93 8.74
N THR A 191 24.46 -6.74 9.28
CA THR A 191 24.05 -5.47 9.90
C THR A 191 24.76 -5.19 11.21
N GLY A 192 24.97 -6.22 12.05
CA GLY A 192 25.74 -6.10 13.29
C GLY A 192 27.20 -5.71 13.03
N LEU A 193 27.83 -6.28 11.99
CA LEU A 193 29.18 -5.88 11.57
C LEU A 193 29.21 -4.44 11.06
N ALA A 194 28.24 -4.03 10.23
CA ALA A 194 28.18 -2.66 9.73
C ALA A 194 28.07 -1.61 10.85
N ASN A 195 27.28 -1.87 11.89
CA ASN A 195 27.16 -0.98 13.06
C ASN A 195 28.46 -0.93 13.91
N ILE A 196 29.24 -2.02 13.95
CA ILE A 196 30.54 -2.03 14.64
C ILE A 196 31.56 -1.15 13.91
N PHE A 197 31.47 -1.07 12.58
CA PHE A 197 32.39 -0.26 11.76
C PHE A 197 31.94 1.19 11.55
N SER A 198 30.70 1.57 11.89
CA SER A 198 30.25 2.96 11.78
C SER A 198 30.86 3.88 12.85
N ASP A 199 31.22 3.33 14.01
CA ASP A 199 31.88 4.05 15.11
C ASP A 199 33.41 3.89 15.09
N ALA A 200 33.96 3.16 14.12
CA ALA A 200 35.39 2.99 13.98
C ALA A 200 36.00 4.22 13.28
N GLU A 201 36.74 5.05 14.02
CA GLU A 201 37.68 5.99 13.41
C GLU A 201 38.73 5.18 12.65
N PHE A 202 38.62 5.14 11.33
CA PHE A 202 39.63 4.51 10.48
C PHE A 202 40.94 5.29 10.62
N SER A 203 41.87 4.78 11.43
CA SER A 203 43.23 5.32 11.44
C SER A 203 43.84 5.07 10.07
N THR A 204 44.37 6.10 9.42
CA THR A 204 45.07 6.03 8.14
C THR A 204 46.43 5.35 8.31
N ALA A 205 46.43 4.05 8.58
CA ALA A 205 47.63 3.24 8.64
C ALA A 205 47.99 2.70 7.24
N TRP A 206 48.26 3.63 6.32
CA TRP A 206 49.05 3.36 5.11
C TRP A 206 49.92 4.58 4.79
N LYS A 207 51.17 4.53 5.27
CA LYS A 207 52.35 5.12 4.66
C LYS A 207 53.58 4.33 5.07
#